data_AF-A0AAW6KLY3-F1
#
_entry.id   AF-A0AAW6KLY3-F1
#
_cell.length_a   1.000
_cell.length_b   1.000
_cell.length_c   1.000
_cell.angle_alpha   90.00
_cell.angle_beta   90.00
_cell.angle_gamma   90.00
#
_symmetry.space_group_name_H-M   'P 1'
#
loop_
_entity.id
_entity.type
_entity.pdbx_description
1 polymer ?
#
loop_
_entity_poly.entity_id
_entity_poly.type
_entity_poly.pdbx_seq_one_letter_code
_entity_poly.pdbx_strand_id
1 'polypeptide(L)'
;SFLADNRFDTVVKGLNDFPRDEWPPLFIHTLFNGMVFIGSLLIVYAAVGFIWRKVMKKDRFPRWMLAVFITGGPLALLAIELGWVFACTGRQPWVIYHMQKTSEVVTSSGSIGILFLLFFIVYIILG
;
A
#
# COMPACT_ATOMS: atom_id res chain seq x y z
N SER A 1 17.12 1.56 -11.80
CA SER A 1 17.16 1.82 -13.25
C SER A 1 17.83 0.71 -14.06
N PHE A 2 18.92 0.09 -13.59
CA PHE A 2 19.62 -0.92 -14.39
C PHE A 2 18.75 -2.10 -14.88
N LEU A 3 17.95 -2.75 -14.02
CA LEU A 3 17.07 -3.85 -14.44
C LEU A 3 15.74 -3.40 -15.06
N ALA A 4 15.35 -2.14 -14.85
CA ALA A 4 14.07 -1.60 -15.31
C ALA A 4 14.17 -0.86 -16.65
N ASP A 5 15.32 -0.22 -16.90
CA ASP A 5 15.59 0.65 -18.06
C ASP A 5 16.89 0.25 -18.79
N ASN A 6 17.48 -0.89 -18.40
CA ASN A 6 18.68 -1.52 -18.99
C ASN A 6 19.93 -0.61 -19.08
N ARG A 7 19.94 0.51 -18.34
CA ARG A 7 21.02 1.51 -18.31
C ARG A 7 21.23 2.01 -16.89
N PHE A 8 22.48 2.35 -16.57
CA PHE A 8 22.86 2.93 -15.28
C PHE A 8 22.62 4.45 -15.22
N ASP A 9 22.52 5.13 -16.37
CA ASP A 9 22.46 6.60 -16.47
C ASP A 9 21.04 7.16 -16.56
N THR A 10 20.00 6.37 -16.28
CA THR A 10 18.62 6.86 -16.35
C THR A 10 18.35 7.84 -15.23
N VAL A 11 18.15 9.10 -15.60
CA VAL A 11 17.77 10.18 -14.68
C VAL A 11 16.30 10.03 -14.33
N VAL A 12 16.03 9.71 -13.06
CA VAL A 12 14.67 9.72 -12.50
C VAL A 12 14.27 11.18 -12.27
N LYS A 13 13.15 11.61 -12.87
CA LYS A 13 12.62 12.98 -12.67
C LYS A 13 12.41 13.26 -11.19
N GLY A 14 12.96 14.36 -10.71
CA GLY A 14 12.84 14.75 -9.31
C GLY A 14 11.46 15.35 -9.05
N LEU A 15 10.99 15.26 -7.80
CA LEU A 15 9.77 15.95 -7.38
C LEU A 15 9.85 17.47 -7.60
N ASN A 16 11.06 18.04 -7.52
CA ASN A 16 11.32 19.46 -7.74
C ASN A 16 11.13 19.92 -9.19
N ASP A 17 11.08 19.00 -10.16
CA ASP A 17 10.84 19.32 -11.57
C ASP A 17 9.35 19.55 -11.86
N PHE A 18 8.47 19.23 -10.89
CA PHE A 18 7.02 19.42 -10.99
C PHE A 18 6.58 20.65 -10.20
N PRO A 19 5.53 21.35 -10.67
CA PRO A 19 5.01 22.52 -9.97
C PRO A 19 4.39 22.10 -8.62
N ARG A 20 4.64 22.91 -7.57
CA ARG A 20 4.34 22.55 -6.16
C ARG A 20 2.86 22.30 -5.87
N ASP A 21 1.98 22.89 -6.67
CA ASP A 21 0.53 22.75 -6.62
C ASP A 21 0.04 21.38 -7.12
N GLU A 22 0.88 20.63 -7.84
CA GLU A 22 0.61 19.26 -8.26
C GLU A 22 1.25 18.21 -7.34
N TRP A 23 1.93 18.64 -6.27
CA TRP A 23 2.60 17.72 -5.38
C TRP A 23 1.61 16.95 -4.53
N PRO A 24 1.69 15.61 -4.52
CA PRO A 24 0.94 14.83 -3.57
C PRO A 24 1.59 14.95 -2.17
N PRO A 25 0.85 14.65 -1.10
CA PRO A 25 1.36 14.78 0.27
C PRO A 25 2.65 14.00 0.54
N LEU A 26 3.59 14.59 1.27
CA LEU A 26 4.92 14.01 1.51
C LEU A 26 4.91 12.72 2.37
N PHE A 27 3.86 12.46 3.14
CA PHE A 27 3.74 11.25 3.97
C PHE A 27 3.63 9.94 3.16
N ILE A 28 3.40 10.05 1.84
CA ILE A 28 3.37 8.94 0.89
C ILE A 28 4.64 8.09 0.97
N HIS A 29 5.81 8.71 1.22
CA HIS A 29 7.04 7.95 1.35
C HIS A 29 7.02 6.98 2.53
N THR A 30 6.43 7.39 3.66
CA THR A 30 6.28 6.53 4.85
C THR A 30 5.33 5.35 4.57
N LEU A 31 4.25 5.59 3.83
CA LEU A 31 3.31 4.54 3.42
C LEU A 31 3.99 3.52 2.49
N PHE A 32 4.78 4.00 1.53
CA PHE A 32 5.56 3.15 0.63
C PHE A 32 6.55 2.28 1.42
N ASN A 33 7.32 2.88 2.33
CA ASN A 33 8.27 2.16 3.16
C ASN A 33 7.57 1.08 4.00
N GLY A 34 6.42 1.40 4.60
CA GLY A 34 5.62 0.44 5.36
C GLY A 34 5.16 -0.75 4.51
N MET A 35 4.58 -0.49 3.33
CA MET A 35 4.13 -1.53 2.39
C MET A 35 5.30 -2.43 1.95
N VAL A 36 6.42 -1.85 1.52
CA VAL A 36 7.59 -2.61 1.04
C VAL A 36 8.23 -3.42 2.15
N PHE A 37 8.32 -2.86 3.37
CA PHE A 37 8.86 -3.54 4.53
C PHE A 37 8.02 -4.78 4.87
N ILE A 38 6.70 -4.63 4.97
CA ILE A 38 5.81 -5.74 5.27
C ILE A 38 5.82 -6.78 4.15
N GLY A 39 5.77 -6.36 2.88
CA GLY A 39 5.84 -7.28 1.74
C GLY A 39 7.14 -8.10 1.73
N SER A 40 8.28 -7.46 2.00
CA SER A 40 9.57 -8.13 2.10
C SER A 40 9.63 -9.11 3.27
N LEU A 41 9.09 -8.74 4.43
CA LEU A 41 8.97 -9.63 5.59
C LEU A 41 8.13 -10.87 5.28
N LEU A 42 7.00 -10.71 4.60
CA LEU A 42 6.14 -11.84 4.21
C LEU A 42 6.82 -12.79 3.22
N ILE A 43 7.63 -12.26 2.30
CA ILE A 43 8.46 -13.09 1.40
C ILE A 43 9.48 -13.90 2.22
N VAL A 44 10.12 -13.29 3.22
CA VAL A 44 11.05 -13.99 4.11
C VAL A 44 10.31 -15.09 4.89
N TYR A 45 9.10 -14.82 5.39
CA TYR A 45 8.30 -15.84 6.09
C TYR A 45 8.00 -17.04 5.17
N ALA A 46 7.58 -16.79 3.94
CA ALA A 46 7.34 -17.83 2.95
C ALA A 46 8.62 -18.62 2.61
N ALA A 47 9.75 -17.93 2.44
CA ALA A 47 11.04 -18.56 2.16
C ALA A 47 11.51 -19.45 3.32
N VAL A 48 11.40 -18.97 4.57
CA VAL A 48 11.75 -19.75 5.77
C VAL A 48 10.87 -20.99 5.89
N GLY A 49 9.55 -20.86 5.68
CA GLY A 49 8.63 -21.99 5.68
C GLY A 49 8.97 -23.03 4.60
N PHE A 50 9.32 -22.55 3.39
CA PHE A 50 9.72 -23.41 2.28
C PHE A 50 11.04 -24.14 2.56
N ILE A 51 12.06 -23.45 3.06
CA ILE A 51 13.36 -24.05 3.42
C ILE A 51 13.19 -25.08 4.54
N TRP A 52 12.41 -24.75 5.58
CA TRP A 52 12.19 -25.66 6.69
C TRP A 52 11.53 -26.98 6.26
N ARG A 53 10.53 -26.89 5.37
CA ARG A 53 9.82 -28.07 4.87
C ARG A 53 10.63 -28.85 3.83
N LYS A 54 11.24 -28.17 2.86
CA LYS A 54 11.86 -28.80 1.69
C LYS A 54 13.33 -29.17 1.90
N VAL A 55 14.08 -28.35 2.64
CA VAL A 55 15.52 -28.56 2.87
C VAL A 55 15.76 -29.33 4.17
N MET A 56 15.14 -28.90 5.28
CA MET A 56 15.32 -29.59 6.56
C MET A 56 14.45 -30.84 6.73
N LYS A 57 13.49 -31.10 5.81
CA LYS A 57 12.56 -32.25 5.84
C LYS A 57 11.89 -32.46 7.20
N LYS A 58 11.67 -31.37 7.95
CA LYS A 58 11.00 -31.40 9.25
C LYS A 58 9.52 -31.12 9.03
N ASP A 59 8.70 -32.16 9.18
CA ASP A 59 7.24 -32.05 9.03
C ASP A 59 6.57 -31.26 10.16
N ARG A 60 7.25 -31.09 11.30
CA ARG A 60 6.73 -30.31 12.43
C ARG A 60 7.38 -28.94 12.49
N PHE A 61 6.55 -27.91 12.42
CA PHE A 61 6.93 -26.54 12.71
C PHE A 61 6.90 -26.29 14.23
N PRO A 62 7.92 -25.64 14.80
CA PRO A 62 7.91 -25.31 16.22
C PRO A 62 6.84 -24.24 16.50
N ARG A 63 6.26 -24.26 17.71
CA ARG A 63 5.13 -23.39 18.09
C ARG A 63 5.41 -21.90 17.90
N TRP A 64 6.65 -21.45 18.15
CA TRP A 64 7.05 -20.06 17.94
C TRP A 64 6.99 -19.64 16.46
N MET A 65 7.34 -20.54 15.54
CA MET A 65 7.32 -20.24 14.10
C MET A 65 5.90 -20.21 13.55
N LEU A 66 5.02 -21.07 14.06
CA LEU A 66 3.58 -21.00 13.79
C LEU A 66 2.97 -19.69 14.30
N ALA A 67 3.33 -19.25 15.50
CA ALA A 67 2.87 -17.97 16.04
C ALA A 67 3.27 -16.79 15.14
N VAL A 68 4.50 -16.80 14.59
CA VAL A 68 4.95 -15.78 13.63
C VAL A 68 4.15 -15.85 12.33
N PHE A 69 3.87 -17.03 11.78
CA PHE A 69 3.08 -17.14 10.54
C PHE A 69 1.63 -16.68 10.69
N ILE A 70 1.02 -16.84 11.87
CA ILE A 70 -0.32 -16.31 12.15
C ILE A 70 -0.34 -14.79 12.00
N THR A 71 0.73 -14.09 12.43
CA THR A 71 0.82 -12.63 12.26
C THR A 71 0.93 -12.18 10.80
N GLY A 72 1.30 -13.10 9.89
CA GLY A 72 1.44 -12.81 8.47
C GLY A 72 0.12 -12.41 7.81
N GLY A 73 -1.01 -12.97 8.24
CA GLY A 73 -2.33 -12.63 7.71
C GLY A 73 -2.72 -11.17 7.95
N PRO A 74 -2.78 -10.71 9.22
CA PRO A 74 -3.04 -9.30 9.55
C PRO A 74 -2.03 -8.33 8.92
N LEU A 75 -0.74 -8.72 8.89
CA LEU A 75 0.29 -7.91 8.23
C LEU A 75 0.04 -7.76 6.73
N ALA A 76 -0.36 -8.82 6.04
CA ALA A 76 -0.67 -8.75 4.62
C ALA A 76 -1.85 -7.80 4.36
N LEU A 77 -2.89 -7.84 5.19
CA LEU A 77 -4.01 -6.92 5.09
C LEU A 77 -3.58 -5.46 5.27
N LEU A 78 -2.73 -5.19 6.28
CA LEU A 78 -2.17 -3.85 6.49
C LEU A 78 -1.33 -3.38 5.30
N ALA A 79 -0.53 -4.26 4.69
CA ALA A 79 0.25 -3.92 3.50
C ALA A 79 -0.65 -3.56 2.31
N ILE A 80 -1.77 -4.25 2.15
CA ILE A 80 -2.76 -3.96 1.09
C ILE A 80 -3.37 -2.57 1.32
N GLU A 81 -3.84 -2.28 2.53
CA GLU A 81 -4.43 -0.97 2.86
C GLU A 81 -3.41 0.17 2.68
N LEU A 82 -2.16 0.00 3.15
CA LEU A 82 -1.09 0.98 2.97
C LEU A 82 -0.79 1.21 1.48
N GLY A 83 -0.78 0.16 0.67
CA GLY A 83 -0.58 0.25 -0.78
C GLY A 83 -1.70 0.99 -1.49
N TRP A 84 -2.96 0.73 -1.11
CA TRP A 84 -4.12 1.45 -1.64
C TRP A 84 -4.09 2.92 -1.25
N VAL A 85 -3.84 3.25 0.02
CA VAL A 85 -3.74 4.65 0.47
C VAL A 85 -2.58 5.36 -0.23
N PHE A 86 -1.43 4.70 -0.41
CA PHE A 86 -0.30 5.23 -1.18
C PHE A 86 -0.71 5.56 -2.62
N ALA A 87 -1.34 4.62 -3.34
CA ALA A 87 -1.73 4.82 -4.73
C ALA A 87 -2.83 5.89 -4.90
N CYS A 88 -3.84 5.87 -4.03
CA CYS A 88 -4.95 6.82 -4.06
C CYS A 88 -4.50 8.24 -3.71
N THR A 89 -3.66 8.39 -2.68
CA THR A 89 -3.15 9.69 -2.24
C THR A 89 -2.10 10.22 -3.21
N GLY A 90 -1.26 9.34 -3.78
CA GLY A 90 -0.27 9.71 -4.80
C GLY A 90 -0.88 10.17 -6.12
N ARG A 91 -2.15 9.86 -6.38
CA ARG A 91 -2.88 10.34 -7.56
C ARG A 91 -3.48 11.73 -7.37
N GLN A 92 -3.70 12.19 -6.13
CA GLN A 92 -4.16 13.56 -5.87
C GLN A 92 -3.12 14.56 -6.43
N PRO A 93 -3.53 15.66 -7.09
CA PRO A 93 -4.88 16.23 -7.20
C PRO A 93 -5.70 15.75 -8.42
N TRP A 94 -5.24 14.73 -9.13
CA TRP A 94 -5.84 14.29 -10.40
C TRP A 94 -6.82 13.12 -10.20
N VAL A 95 -7.99 13.18 -10.85
CA VAL A 95 -8.84 11.99 -11.03
C VAL A 95 -8.39 11.25 -12.28
N ILE A 96 -8.28 12.01 -13.38
CA ILE A 96 -7.66 11.57 -14.62
C ILE A 96 -6.55 12.57 -14.94
N TYR A 97 -5.33 12.04 -15.10
CA TYR A 97 -4.13 12.84 -15.29
C TYR A 97 -4.30 13.80 -16.48
N HIS A 98 -4.02 15.08 -16.27
CA HIS A 98 -4.13 16.17 -17.25
C HIS A 98 -5.54 16.46 -17.81
N MET A 99 -6.58 15.72 -17.39
CA MET A 99 -7.93 15.91 -17.92
C MET A 99 -8.92 16.45 -16.89
N GLN A 100 -8.88 15.98 -15.64
CA GLN A 100 -9.88 16.36 -14.64
C GLN A 100 -9.30 16.36 -13.22
N LYS A 101 -9.46 17.50 -12.52
CA LYS A 101 -9.04 17.67 -11.12
C LYS A 101 -10.09 17.15 -10.15
N THR A 102 -9.66 16.65 -8.99
CA THR A 102 -10.55 16.14 -7.94
C THR A 102 -11.53 17.19 -7.43
N SER A 103 -11.12 18.46 -7.37
CA SER A 103 -11.96 19.59 -6.96
C SER A 103 -13.17 19.85 -7.87
N GLU A 104 -13.08 19.48 -9.15
CA GLU A 104 -14.13 19.76 -10.15
C GLU A 104 -15.21 18.66 -10.20
N VAL A 105 -14.94 17.50 -9.58
CA VAL A 105 -15.82 16.33 -9.62
C VAL A 105 -16.73 16.26 -8.39
N VAL A 106 -16.36 16.94 -7.31
CA VAL A 106 -17.11 16.88 -6.05
C VAL A 106 -18.42 17.65 -6.21
N THR A 107 -19.54 16.93 -6.08
CA THR A 107 -20.88 17.53 -6.07
C THR A 107 -21.17 18.17 -4.72
N SER A 108 -21.55 19.45 -4.71
CA SER A 108 -22.00 20.16 -3.50
C SER A 108 -23.41 19.73 -3.10
N SER A 109 -23.55 18.52 -2.57
CA SER A 109 -24.79 18.05 -1.95
C SER A 109 -24.71 18.23 -0.43
N GLY A 110 -25.70 18.89 0.16
CA GLY A 110 -25.70 19.23 1.59
C GLY A 110 -25.76 18.03 2.55
N SER A 111 -26.00 16.82 2.04
CA SER A 111 -26.23 15.60 2.84
C SER A 111 -25.05 14.62 2.89
N ILE A 112 -23.88 14.98 2.34
CA ILE A 112 -22.71 14.07 2.28
C ILE A 112 -22.30 13.58 3.68
N GLY A 113 -22.33 14.45 4.69
CA GLY A 113 -21.95 14.09 6.06
C GLY A 113 -22.88 13.05 6.68
N ILE A 114 -24.19 13.15 6.43
CA ILE A 114 -25.18 12.19 6.95
C ILE A 114 -25.02 10.83 6.27
N LEU A 115 -24.85 10.83 4.94
CA LEU A 115 -24.63 9.60 4.17
C LEU A 115 -23.34 8.89 4.60
N PHE A 116 -22.25 9.64 4.78
CA PHE A 116 -20.99 9.10 5.28
C PHE A 116 -21.15 8.39 6.63
N LEU A 117 -21.82 9.03 7.59
CA LEU A 117 -22.04 8.45 8.91
C LEU A 117 -22.93 7.20 8.85
N LEU A 118 -23.96 7.21 8.00
CA LEU A 118 -24.83 6.05 7.78
C LEU A 118 -24.03 4.87 7.22
N PHE A 119 -23.24 5.07 6.16
CA PHE A 119 -22.40 4.01 5.60
C PHE A 119 -21.34 3.52 6.59
N PHE A 120 -20.76 4.42 7.38
CA PHE A 120 -19.80 4.05 8.43
C PHE A 120 -20.42 3.10 9.46
N ILE A 121 -21.64 3.39 9.95
CA ILE A 121 -22.36 2.50 10.88
C ILE A 121 -22.65 1.14 10.22
N VAL A 122 -23.12 1.13 8.98
CA VAL A 122 -23.41 -0.11 8.24
C VAL A 122 -22.16 -0.98 8.11
N TYR A 123 -21.00 -0.40 7.79
CA TYR A 123 -19.75 -1.14 7.69
C TYR A 123 -19.25 -1.68 9.04
N ILE A 124 -19.49 -0.96 10.15
CA ILE A 124 -19.17 -1.48 11.50
C ILE A 124 -20.04 -2.70 11.85
N ILE A 125 -21.32 -2.70 11.45
CA ILE A 125 -22.21 -3.83 11.73
C ILE A 125 -21.86 -5.05 10.88
N LEU A 126 -21.35 -4.82 9.66
CA LEU A 126 -21.01 -5.89 8.72
C LEU A 126 -19.63 -6.51 8.95
N GLY A 127 -18.66 -5.72 9.42
CA GLY A 127 -17.29 -6.15 9.73
C GLY A 127 -17.20 -6.99 10.99
#